data_AF-A0AA37GUR2-F1
#
_entry.id   AF-A0AA37GUR2-F1
#
_cell.length_a   1.000
_cell.length_b   1.000
_cell.length_c   1.000
_cell.angle_alpha   90.00
_cell.angle_beta   90.00
_cell.angle_gamma   90.00
#
_symmetry.space_group_name_H-M   'P 1'
#
loop_
_entity.id
_entity.type
_entity.pdbx_description
1 polymer ?
#
loop_
_entity_poly.entity_id
_entity_poly.type
_entity_poly.pdbx_seq_one_letter_code
_entity_poly.pdbx_strand_id
1 'polypeptide(L)'
;MATRSDAPEVRESIEAKVAHDVEMADAPAANPVDSNRTEPTCFARHLADKNNRSGEWLAASFQRIPNKRQLPDYFEIIENPIAFSTIRHKIQKKQYADFSEFVRDVAQICHNAQVYNRPSSAIFKSATVIRDLLRRELQKLITKGTIKPEEAELPDLGELPPAEDSSPEAESEEDDEEEEEEEEEEEEDDDSDEDGKRRRSRRRGRTSLTKRQLEEAREEDEHKKRGRPPKVLTPLEARIHNVIKGLRKVQSDDGDLLIGPFEKLPDKTANPDYYQVITNPIALDNIKRKAKRKKFATVDEVLKDIDLMFNNAKEYNEEGSDIYEAAVELQKQAHELARQEKARPDDEFRDEDGKLPLSEIQHNGQIWRVGDWVHIRNVNDMAKPIVAQIFRTWQDRAGQRWINACWYYRPEQTVHRYEKHFFENEVAKTGQYRDHQIEEVLDRCFVMFVTRFNKGRPRGLPADKEVYVCESRYNEATCRFNKIKTWTSCVPDEVRERDYQMDLFDQPRRLKKVPSPIKHLLQADAKETDELPKPTWGAANAPPIIGAVHRRPREANPYRAASWA
;
A
#
# COMPACT_ATOMS: atom_id res chain seq x y z
N MET A 1 9.65 46.53 -79.43
CA MET A 1 9.98 46.22 -80.83
C MET A 1 10.01 44.69 -80.97
N ALA A 2 9.19 44.17 -81.89
CA ALA A 2 9.15 42.82 -82.47
C ALA A 2 8.97 41.62 -81.51
N THR A 3 7.77 41.03 -81.31
CA THR A 3 6.95 40.13 -82.20
C THR A 3 7.54 38.74 -82.47
N ARG A 4 6.83 37.69 -82.03
CA ARG A 4 6.46 36.45 -82.79
C ARG A 4 5.70 35.50 -81.83
N SER A 5 4.40 35.29 -82.04
CA SER A 5 3.76 34.21 -82.85
C SER A 5 3.80 32.87 -82.10
N ASP A 6 2.72 32.10 -81.91
CA ASP A 6 1.60 31.80 -82.80
C ASP A 6 0.31 31.46 -82.02
N ALA A 7 -0.82 31.67 -82.69
CA ALA A 7 -2.17 31.22 -82.34
C ALA A 7 -2.58 30.11 -83.36
N PRO A 8 -3.85 29.68 -83.46
CA PRO A 8 -4.80 29.12 -82.48
C PRO A 8 -5.42 27.78 -82.98
N GLU A 9 -6.23 27.10 -82.18
CA GLU A 9 -7.39 26.30 -82.65
C GLU A 9 -8.32 26.09 -81.44
N VAL A 10 -9.40 26.85 -81.23
CA VAL A 10 -10.67 27.05 -81.95
C VAL A 10 -11.80 26.16 -81.38
N ARG A 11 -12.88 26.87 -80.98
CA ARG A 11 -14.29 26.48 -80.73
C ARG A 11 -14.64 25.94 -79.35
N GLU A 12 -15.29 26.74 -78.50
CA GLU A 12 -16.71 27.19 -78.50
C GLU A 12 -17.58 26.29 -77.62
N SER A 13 -17.71 26.72 -76.36
CA SER A 13 -18.96 27.16 -75.74
C SER A 13 -20.31 26.59 -76.20
N ILE A 14 -21.04 26.12 -75.17
CA ILE A 14 -22.47 26.36 -74.87
C ILE A 14 -23.48 25.24 -75.21
N GLU A 15 -23.99 24.68 -74.10
CA GLU A 15 -25.37 24.28 -73.78
C GLU A 15 -26.14 23.30 -74.70
N ALA A 16 -26.53 22.14 -74.15
CA ALA A 16 -27.89 21.91 -73.64
C ALA A 16 -28.29 20.40 -73.65
N LYS A 17 -28.90 19.99 -72.51
CA LYS A 17 -30.08 19.11 -72.36
C LYS A 17 -30.05 17.61 -72.75
N VAL A 18 -30.28 16.83 -71.69
CA VAL A 18 -31.26 15.72 -71.51
C VAL A 18 -30.90 14.33 -72.07
N ALA A 19 -30.50 13.47 -71.12
CA ALA A 19 -30.93 12.09 -70.83
C ALA A 19 -31.04 11.04 -71.96
N HIS A 20 -30.24 9.97 -71.86
CA HIS A 20 -30.76 8.63 -71.57
C HIS A 20 -29.65 7.64 -71.18
N ASP A 21 -30.07 6.72 -70.33
CA ASP A 21 -29.45 5.52 -69.75
C ASP A 21 -28.54 4.68 -70.66
N VAL A 22 -27.51 4.05 -70.08
CA VAL A 22 -27.47 2.58 -69.82
C VAL A 22 -26.13 2.24 -69.13
N GLU A 23 -26.28 1.76 -67.89
CA GLU A 23 -25.53 0.75 -67.13
C GLU A 23 -24.05 0.47 -67.43
N MET A 24 -23.22 0.54 -66.39
CA MET A 24 -22.26 -0.52 -66.04
C MET A 24 -21.90 -0.47 -64.55
N ALA A 25 -22.33 -1.53 -63.85
CA ALA A 25 -21.74 -2.16 -62.66
C ALA A 25 -21.65 -1.39 -61.32
N ASP A 26 -22.61 -1.68 -60.45
CA ASP A 26 -22.57 -1.48 -58.99
C ASP A 26 -21.34 -2.14 -58.36
N ALA A 27 -20.57 -1.35 -57.62
CA ALA A 27 -19.69 -1.83 -56.55
C ALA A 27 -20.53 -1.99 -55.26
N PRO A 28 -20.33 -3.03 -54.45
CA PRO A 28 -21.21 -3.34 -53.35
C PRO A 28 -21.18 -2.25 -52.28
N ALA A 29 -22.38 -1.84 -51.86
CA ALA A 29 -22.64 -0.93 -50.77
C ALA A 29 -21.80 -1.27 -49.53
N ALA A 30 -21.08 -0.27 -49.03
CA ALA A 30 -20.46 -0.33 -47.71
C ALA A 30 -21.56 -0.59 -46.67
N ASN A 31 -21.42 -1.70 -45.94
CA ASN A 31 -22.29 -2.10 -44.84
C ASN A 31 -22.55 -0.93 -43.87
N PRO A 32 -23.78 -0.76 -43.36
CA PRO A 32 -24.11 0.30 -42.43
C PRO A 32 -23.28 0.11 -41.15
N VAL A 33 -22.54 1.15 -40.81
CA VAL A 33 -21.78 1.24 -39.56
C VAL A 33 -22.77 1.20 -38.40
N ASP A 34 -22.79 0.04 -37.73
CA ASP A 34 -23.33 -0.28 -36.41
C ASP A 34 -23.52 0.97 -35.51
N SER A 35 -24.71 1.59 -35.57
CA SER A 35 -25.07 2.81 -34.84
C SER A 35 -25.06 2.62 -33.32
N ASN A 36 -25.13 1.37 -32.83
CA ASN A 36 -25.03 1.04 -31.41
C ASN A 36 -23.60 1.13 -30.85
N ARG A 37 -22.55 1.21 -31.69
CA ARG A 37 -21.14 1.26 -31.23
C ARG A 37 -20.73 2.63 -30.69
N THR A 38 -21.31 3.70 -31.22
CA THR A 38 -20.86 5.08 -30.98
C THR A 38 -21.45 5.70 -29.73
N GLU A 39 -22.60 5.24 -29.25
CA GLU A 39 -23.37 5.98 -28.25
C GLU A 39 -22.93 5.68 -26.80
N PRO A 40 -22.87 4.42 -26.32
CA PRO A 40 -22.41 4.15 -24.95
C PRO A 40 -20.95 4.56 -24.73
N THR A 41 -20.10 4.41 -25.76
CA THR A 41 -18.68 4.75 -25.71
C THR A 41 -18.45 6.26 -25.61
N CYS A 42 -19.16 7.06 -26.40
CA CYS A 42 -19.08 8.53 -26.32
C CYS A 42 -19.74 9.05 -25.04
N PHE A 43 -20.81 8.39 -24.58
CA PHE A 43 -21.54 8.77 -23.37
C PHE A 43 -20.75 8.48 -22.09
N ALA A 44 -20.15 7.29 -21.97
CA ALA A 44 -19.29 6.93 -20.84
C ALA A 44 -18.05 7.83 -20.76
N ARG A 45 -17.48 8.21 -21.92
CA ARG A 45 -16.37 9.17 -21.99
C ARG A 45 -16.81 10.58 -21.59
N HIS A 46 -17.97 11.02 -22.05
CA HIS A 46 -18.53 12.33 -21.70
C HIS A 46 -18.89 12.46 -20.21
N LEU A 47 -19.30 11.36 -19.57
CA LEU A 47 -19.50 11.30 -18.12
C LEU A 47 -18.18 11.29 -17.36
N ALA A 48 -17.15 10.62 -17.89
CA ALA A 48 -15.83 10.50 -17.27
C ALA A 48 -15.02 11.81 -17.31
N ASP A 49 -15.13 12.57 -18.42
CA ASP A 49 -14.29 13.73 -18.70
C ASP A 49 -14.95 15.07 -18.29
N LYS A 50 -16.01 15.04 -17.46
CA LYS A 50 -16.67 16.27 -16.98
C LYS A 50 -16.09 16.78 -15.68
N ASN A 51 -15.73 18.06 -15.68
CA ASN A 51 -15.17 18.74 -14.51
C ASN A 51 -16.23 19.51 -13.73
N ASN A 52 -16.02 19.64 -12.43
CA ASN A 52 -16.80 20.54 -11.58
C ASN A 52 -16.38 22.01 -11.78
N ARG A 53 -17.06 22.94 -11.09
CA ARG A 53 -16.77 24.40 -11.16
C ARG A 53 -15.36 24.77 -10.63
N SER A 54 -14.71 23.85 -9.92
CA SER A 54 -13.35 23.96 -9.38
C SER A 54 -12.27 23.37 -10.31
N GLY A 55 -12.66 22.73 -11.42
CA GLY A 55 -11.73 22.10 -12.37
C GLY A 55 -11.41 20.64 -12.11
N GLU A 56 -11.95 20.03 -11.05
CA GLU A 56 -11.71 18.63 -10.68
C GLU A 56 -12.61 17.69 -11.49
N TRP A 57 -12.10 16.50 -11.82
CA TRP A 57 -12.78 15.52 -12.64
C TRP A 57 -13.78 14.75 -11.78
N LEU A 58 -15.08 14.94 -12.01
CA LEU A 58 -16.15 14.40 -11.17
C LEU A 58 -16.12 12.86 -11.07
N ALA A 59 -15.64 12.20 -12.13
CA ALA A 59 -15.59 10.75 -12.23
C ALA A 59 -14.24 10.13 -11.77
N ALA A 60 -13.28 10.92 -11.26
CA ALA A 60 -11.95 10.44 -10.91
C ALA A 60 -12.03 9.27 -9.89
N SER A 61 -12.80 9.45 -8.83
CA SER A 61 -13.00 8.45 -7.76
C SER A 61 -13.85 7.24 -8.16
N PHE A 62 -14.35 7.19 -9.40
CA PHE A 62 -15.24 6.12 -9.90
C PHE A 62 -14.61 5.31 -11.04
N GLN A 63 -13.34 5.55 -11.36
CA GLN A 63 -12.67 4.87 -12.48
C GLN A 63 -12.36 3.41 -12.20
N ARG A 64 -11.98 3.06 -10.96
CA ARG A 64 -11.61 1.71 -10.55
C ARG A 64 -12.45 1.26 -9.36
N ILE A 65 -12.67 -0.04 -9.25
CA ILE A 65 -13.30 -0.62 -8.06
C ILE A 65 -12.30 -0.48 -6.89
N PRO A 66 -12.73 -0.12 -5.67
CA PRO A 66 -11.87 -0.11 -4.49
C PRO A 66 -11.12 -1.44 -4.32
N ASN A 67 -9.88 -1.41 -3.85
CA ASN A 67 -9.11 -2.63 -3.68
C ASN A 67 -9.66 -3.45 -2.49
N LYS A 68 -10.08 -4.70 -2.74
CA LYS A 68 -10.64 -5.59 -1.72
C LYS A 68 -9.72 -5.86 -0.53
N ARG A 69 -8.40 -5.73 -0.71
CA ARG A 69 -7.43 -5.86 0.38
C ARG A 69 -7.34 -4.61 1.26
N GLN A 70 -7.56 -3.43 0.66
CA GLN A 70 -7.47 -2.13 1.34
C GLN A 70 -8.82 -1.72 1.97
N LEU A 71 -9.94 -2.10 1.36
CA LEU A 71 -11.29 -1.74 1.80
C LEU A 71 -12.21 -2.97 1.84
N PRO A 72 -11.96 -3.94 2.74
CA PRO A 72 -12.72 -5.20 2.79
C PRO A 72 -14.19 -4.99 3.19
N ASP A 73 -14.47 -4.01 4.04
CA ASP A 73 -15.81 -3.60 4.51
C ASP A 73 -16.70 -3.06 3.39
N TYR A 74 -16.12 -2.40 2.39
CA TYR A 74 -16.85 -2.03 1.16
C TYR A 74 -17.47 -3.25 0.47
N PHE A 75 -16.77 -4.39 0.43
CA PHE A 75 -17.27 -5.62 -0.18
C PHE A 75 -18.18 -6.45 0.74
N GLU A 76 -18.30 -6.07 2.02
CA GLU A 76 -19.29 -6.63 2.95
C GLU A 76 -20.62 -5.88 2.85
N ILE A 77 -20.57 -4.56 2.56
CA ILE A 77 -21.75 -3.68 2.45
C ILE A 77 -22.29 -3.64 1.01
N ILE A 78 -21.41 -3.60 0.01
CA ILE A 78 -21.78 -3.47 -1.41
C ILE A 78 -21.74 -4.84 -2.09
N GLU A 79 -22.94 -5.34 -2.44
CA GLU A 79 -23.11 -6.64 -3.10
C GLU A 79 -22.56 -6.66 -4.54
N ASN A 80 -22.77 -5.57 -5.29
CA ASN A 80 -22.46 -5.48 -6.72
C ASN A 80 -21.47 -4.34 -7.02
N PRO A 81 -20.17 -4.50 -6.70
CA PRO A 81 -19.17 -3.46 -6.94
C PRO A 81 -18.92 -3.26 -8.45
N ILE A 82 -18.99 -2.02 -8.91
CA ILE A 82 -18.82 -1.65 -10.32
C ILE A 82 -18.13 -0.28 -10.45
N ALA A 83 -17.38 -0.10 -11.54
CA ALA A 83 -16.66 1.13 -11.85
C ALA A 83 -16.68 1.44 -13.36
N PHE A 84 -16.27 2.64 -13.76
CA PHE A 84 -16.23 3.03 -15.17
C PHE A 84 -15.25 2.18 -16.01
N SER A 85 -14.19 1.64 -15.40
CA SER A 85 -13.30 0.66 -16.06
C SER A 85 -14.04 -0.63 -16.43
N THR A 86 -14.89 -1.15 -15.53
CA THR A 86 -15.74 -2.31 -15.80
C THR A 86 -16.69 -2.05 -16.96
N ILE A 87 -17.36 -0.89 -16.97
CA ILE A 87 -18.25 -0.49 -18.07
C ILE A 87 -17.48 -0.38 -19.39
N ARG A 88 -16.29 0.23 -19.38
CA ARG A 88 -15.42 0.34 -20.57
C ARG A 88 -15.03 -1.03 -21.11
N HIS A 89 -14.71 -1.98 -20.25
CA HIS A 89 -14.39 -3.35 -20.63
C HIS A 89 -15.62 -4.06 -21.25
N LYS A 90 -16.80 -3.94 -20.63
CA LYS A 90 -18.05 -4.51 -21.15
C LYS A 90 -18.42 -3.94 -22.53
N ILE A 91 -18.20 -2.64 -22.76
CA ILE A 91 -18.37 -2.00 -24.08
C ILE A 91 -17.39 -2.61 -25.10
N GLN A 92 -16.10 -2.71 -24.76
CA GLN A 92 -15.07 -3.26 -25.67
C GLN A 92 -15.33 -4.73 -26.03
N LYS A 93 -15.83 -5.51 -25.08
CA LYS A 93 -16.16 -6.94 -25.26
C LYS A 93 -17.56 -7.19 -25.82
N LYS A 94 -18.34 -6.14 -26.11
CA LYS A 94 -19.72 -6.23 -26.61
C LYS A 94 -20.66 -7.03 -25.70
N GLN A 95 -20.56 -6.81 -24.39
CA GLN A 95 -21.30 -7.56 -23.37
C GLN A 95 -22.62 -6.91 -22.92
N TYR A 96 -22.99 -5.77 -23.51
CA TYR A 96 -24.30 -5.15 -23.31
C TYR A 96 -25.24 -5.60 -24.41
N ALA A 97 -26.31 -6.31 -24.02
CA ALA A 97 -27.37 -6.71 -24.96
C ALA A 97 -28.30 -5.54 -25.26
N ASP A 98 -28.63 -4.75 -24.23
CA ASP A 98 -29.56 -3.64 -24.29
C ASP A 98 -28.97 -2.36 -23.66
N PHE A 99 -29.45 -1.20 -24.10
CA PHE A 99 -29.01 0.09 -23.57
C PHE A 99 -29.42 0.31 -22.10
N SER A 100 -30.55 -0.27 -21.69
CA SER A 100 -31.02 -0.26 -20.30
C SER A 100 -30.02 -0.90 -19.33
N GLU A 101 -29.24 -1.89 -19.79
CA GLU A 101 -28.21 -2.53 -18.98
C GLU A 101 -27.03 -1.60 -18.69
N PHE A 102 -26.67 -0.79 -19.68
CA PHE A 102 -25.65 0.24 -19.53
C PHE A 102 -26.12 1.34 -18.57
N VAL A 103 -27.38 1.78 -18.68
CA VAL A 103 -27.98 2.76 -17.77
C VAL A 103 -27.97 2.24 -16.33
N ARG A 104 -28.35 0.97 -16.13
CA ARG A 104 -28.31 0.30 -14.83
C ARG A 104 -26.90 0.26 -14.24
N ASP A 105 -25.89 -0.10 -15.02
CA ASP A 105 -24.50 -0.16 -14.54
C ASP A 105 -23.97 1.21 -14.11
N VAL A 106 -24.28 2.30 -14.85
CA VAL A 106 -23.90 3.66 -14.44
C VAL A 106 -24.69 4.12 -13.20
N ALA A 107 -25.97 3.77 -13.10
CA ALA A 107 -26.78 4.04 -11.91
C ALA A 107 -26.24 3.31 -10.67
N GLN A 108 -25.77 2.07 -10.83
CA GLN A 108 -25.20 1.26 -9.76
C GLN A 108 -23.90 1.86 -9.21
N ILE A 109 -23.04 2.45 -10.05
CA ILE A 109 -21.86 3.21 -9.58
C ILE A 109 -22.28 4.32 -8.61
N CYS A 110 -23.31 5.09 -8.99
CA CYS A 110 -23.81 6.20 -8.17
C CYS A 110 -24.48 5.69 -6.89
N HIS A 111 -25.27 4.63 -6.99
CA HIS A 111 -25.98 4.03 -5.86
C HIS A 111 -25.02 3.42 -4.84
N ASN A 112 -24.04 2.62 -5.26
CA ASN A 112 -23.03 2.04 -4.36
C ASN A 112 -22.27 3.12 -3.60
N ALA A 113 -21.91 4.19 -4.29
CA ALA A 113 -21.25 5.32 -3.66
C ALA A 113 -22.16 6.03 -2.64
N GLN A 114 -23.47 6.08 -2.88
CA GLN A 114 -24.43 6.67 -1.95
C GLN A 114 -24.78 5.77 -0.75
N VAL A 115 -24.77 4.45 -0.95
CA VAL A 115 -25.00 3.47 0.12
C VAL A 115 -23.80 3.43 1.07
N TYR A 116 -22.59 3.39 0.50
CA TYR A 116 -21.37 3.26 1.28
C TYR A 116 -20.93 4.58 1.95
N ASN A 117 -21.00 5.70 1.23
CA ASN A 117 -20.46 6.98 1.69
C ASN A 117 -21.54 7.85 2.35
N ARG A 118 -21.11 8.71 3.28
CA ARG A 118 -22.01 9.69 3.93
C ARG A 118 -22.52 10.75 2.95
N PRO A 119 -23.74 11.29 3.13
CA PRO A 119 -24.27 12.37 2.32
C PRO A 119 -23.40 13.63 2.25
N SER A 120 -22.57 13.87 3.29
CA SER A 120 -21.65 14.99 3.37
C SER A 120 -20.37 14.83 2.54
N SER A 121 -20.00 13.60 2.16
CA SER A 121 -18.75 13.27 1.46
C SER A 121 -18.69 13.83 0.03
N ALA A 122 -17.48 14.12 -0.44
CA ALA A 122 -17.26 14.53 -1.83
C ALA A 122 -17.72 13.45 -2.82
N ILE A 123 -17.44 12.18 -2.53
CA ILE A 123 -17.83 11.04 -3.37
C ILE A 123 -19.37 10.94 -3.47
N PHE A 124 -20.12 11.10 -2.38
CA PHE A 124 -21.59 11.11 -2.42
C PHE A 124 -22.14 12.27 -3.24
N LYS A 125 -21.58 13.46 -3.07
CA LYS A 125 -21.98 14.66 -3.85
C LYS A 125 -21.67 14.46 -5.32
N SER A 126 -20.48 13.96 -5.66
CA SER A 126 -20.09 13.63 -7.04
C SER A 126 -20.99 12.55 -7.64
N ALA A 127 -21.33 11.50 -6.89
CA ALA A 127 -22.28 10.47 -7.33
C ALA A 127 -23.68 11.06 -7.63
N THR A 128 -24.14 12.01 -6.81
CA THR A 128 -25.42 12.70 -7.03
C THR A 128 -25.37 13.54 -8.31
N VAL A 129 -24.29 14.29 -8.53
CA VAL A 129 -24.10 15.11 -9.74
C VAL A 129 -23.99 14.22 -10.99
N ILE A 130 -23.26 13.11 -10.93
CA ILE A 130 -23.13 12.16 -12.04
C ILE A 130 -24.51 11.55 -12.36
N ARG A 131 -25.29 11.17 -11.35
CA ARG A 131 -26.65 10.64 -11.53
C ARG A 131 -27.59 11.66 -12.19
N ASP A 132 -27.53 12.92 -11.79
CA ASP A 132 -28.34 13.98 -12.41
C ASP A 132 -27.86 14.33 -13.82
N LEU A 133 -26.56 14.16 -14.09
CA LEU A 133 -26.01 14.30 -15.43
C LEU A 133 -26.45 13.16 -16.34
N LEU A 134 -26.41 11.93 -15.85
CA LEU A 134 -26.94 10.75 -16.52
C LEU A 134 -28.39 10.99 -16.95
N ARG A 135 -29.27 11.42 -16.03
CA ARG A 135 -30.67 11.77 -16.35
C ARG A 135 -30.82 12.78 -17.47
N ARG A 136 -30.04 13.88 -17.42
CA ARG A 136 -30.10 14.95 -18.43
C ARG A 136 -29.63 14.48 -19.80
N GLU A 137 -28.55 13.71 -19.86
CA GLU A 137 -28.02 13.21 -21.13
C GLU A 137 -28.95 12.13 -21.73
N LEU A 138 -29.56 11.27 -20.89
CA LEU A 138 -30.60 10.34 -21.34
C LEU A 138 -31.80 11.07 -21.94
N GLN A 139 -32.27 12.15 -21.31
CA GLN A 139 -33.37 12.96 -21.85
C GLN A 139 -33.04 13.57 -23.22
N LYS A 140 -31.77 13.96 -23.47
CA LYS A 140 -31.35 14.46 -24.79
C LYS A 140 -31.38 13.37 -25.86
N LEU A 141 -31.01 12.13 -25.51
CA LEU A 141 -31.06 11.00 -26.42
C LEU A 141 -32.50 10.60 -26.78
N ILE A 142 -33.43 10.66 -25.81
CA ILE A 142 -34.87 10.52 -26.06
C ILE A 142 -35.35 11.62 -27.02
N THR A 143 -34.99 12.88 -26.76
CA THR A 143 -35.40 14.03 -27.59
C THR A 143 -34.89 13.92 -29.03
N LYS A 144 -33.74 13.29 -29.24
CA LYS A 144 -33.16 13.02 -30.57
C LYS A 144 -33.74 11.78 -31.26
N GLY A 145 -34.64 11.04 -30.60
CA GLY A 145 -35.26 9.82 -31.13
C GLY A 145 -34.32 8.61 -31.19
N THR A 146 -33.21 8.66 -30.45
CA THR A 146 -32.13 7.69 -30.52
C THR A 146 -32.38 6.46 -29.63
N ILE A 147 -33.00 6.66 -28.48
CA ILE A 147 -33.35 5.61 -27.51
C ILE A 147 -34.84 5.69 -27.17
N LYS A 148 -35.44 4.55 -26.81
CA LYS A 148 -36.83 4.55 -26.34
C LYS A 148 -36.92 5.08 -24.91
N PRO A 149 -38.03 5.72 -24.50
CA PRO A 149 -38.22 6.19 -23.12
C PRO A 149 -38.06 5.08 -22.08
N GLU A 150 -38.49 3.86 -22.41
CA GLU A 150 -38.39 2.66 -21.55
C GLU A 150 -36.94 2.20 -21.30
N GLU A 151 -36.01 2.51 -22.22
CA GLU A 151 -34.59 2.14 -22.10
C GLU A 151 -33.77 3.17 -21.30
N ALA A 152 -34.38 4.32 -21.01
CA ALA A 152 -33.75 5.46 -20.33
C ALA A 152 -34.18 5.58 -18.85
N GLU A 153 -35.04 4.69 -18.36
CA GLU A 153 -35.51 4.71 -16.98
C GLU A 153 -34.41 4.21 -16.03
N LEU A 154 -34.14 4.97 -14.96
CA LEU A 154 -33.19 4.52 -13.95
C LEU A 154 -33.87 3.43 -13.09
N PRO A 155 -33.25 2.26 -12.93
CA PRO A 155 -33.80 1.20 -12.09
C PRO A 155 -33.88 1.65 -10.63
N ASP A 156 -34.90 1.18 -9.93
CA ASP A 156 -34.97 1.29 -8.48
C ASP A 156 -33.99 0.27 -7.85
N LEU A 157 -32.89 0.79 -7.31
CA LEU A 157 -31.81 -0.01 -6.73
C LEU A 157 -31.96 -0.17 -5.20
N GLY A 158 -33.08 0.25 -4.62
CA GLY A 158 -33.38 0.14 -3.19
C GLY A 158 -33.22 1.45 -2.40
N GLU A 159 -33.73 1.46 -1.18
CA GLU A 159 -33.67 2.62 -0.28
C GLU A 159 -32.25 2.84 0.27
N LEU A 160 -31.81 4.11 0.29
CA LEU A 160 -30.52 4.46 0.88
C LEU A 160 -30.59 4.32 2.41
N PRO A 161 -29.56 3.74 3.05
CA PRO A 161 -29.51 3.63 4.51
C PRO A 161 -29.57 5.02 5.19
N PRO A 162 -30.15 5.13 6.40
CA PRO A 162 -30.23 6.39 7.13
C PRO A 162 -28.84 6.95 7.42
N ALA A 163 -28.71 8.29 7.35
CA ALA A 163 -27.43 9.02 7.31
C ALA A 163 -26.47 8.81 8.50
N GLU A 164 -26.89 8.12 9.56
CA GLU A 164 -26.06 7.79 10.72
C GLU A 164 -25.27 6.48 10.57
N ASP A 165 -25.61 5.61 9.60
CA ASP A 165 -25.09 4.24 9.48
C ASP A 165 -24.05 4.04 8.35
N SER A 166 -23.83 5.03 7.46
CA SER A 166 -22.84 4.93 6.38
C SER A 166 -21.42 5.29 6.83
N SER A 167 -20.54 4.28 6.89
CA SER A 167 -19.05 4.21 6.96
C SER A 167 -18.22 5.29 7.73
N PRO A 168 -17.13 4.92 8.44
CA PRO A 168 -16.22 5.85 9.14
C PRO A 168 -15.32 6.67 8.17
N GLU A 169 -15.43 8.00 8.29
CA GLU A 169 -14.52 9.10 7.87
C GLU A 169 -13.50 8.84 6.73
N ALA A 170 -13.76 9.37 5.53
CA ALA A 170 -12.72 9.64 4.51
C ALA A 170 -12.13 11.05 4.71
N GLU A 171 -10.94 11.19 5.30
CA GLU A 171 -9.57 11.37 4.73
C GLU A 171 -9.28 12.78 4.17
N SER A 172 -8.15 13.36 4.59
CA SER A 172 -7.58 14.64 4.17
C SER A 172 -6.37 14.38 3.27
N GLU A 173 -6.35 15.00 2.09
CA GLU A 173 -5.34 14.81 1.02
C GLU A 173 -3.87 15.14 1.41
N GLU A 174 -3.61 15.74 2.58
CA GLU A 174 -2.24 15.97 3.08
C GLU A 174 -1.64 14.76 3.81
N ASP A 175 -2.46 13.79 4.24
CA ASP A 175 -2.00 12.59 4.97
C ASP A 175 -1.56 11.46 4.01
N ASP A 176 -2.00 11.49 2.75
CA ASP A 176 -1.73 10.46 1.76
C ASP A 176 -0.31 10.57 1.17
N GLU A 177 0.27 11.76 1.00
CA GLU A 177 1.62 11.89 0.41
C GLU A 177 2.72 11.22 1.25
N GLU A 178 2.64 11.28 2.60
CA GLU A 178 3.63 10.61 3.48
C GLU A 178 3.37 9.10 3.62
N GLU A 179 2.11 8.63 3.47
CA GLU A 179 1.77 7.19 3.49
C GLU A 179 2.02 6.53 2.11
N GLU A 180 1.79 7.24 1.00
CA GLU A 180 2.12 6.80 -0.37
C GLU A 180 3.64 6.79 -0.62
N GLU A 181 4.43 7.74 -0.09
CA GLU A 181 5.91 7.67 -0.20
C GLU A 181 6.49 6.44 0.55
N GLU A 182 5.93 6.06 1.71
CA GLU A 182 6.33 4.82 2.42
C GLU A 182 5.84 3.54 1.69
N GLU A 183 4.71 3.59 0.96
CA GLU A 183 4.17 2.46 0.19
C GLU A 183 4.81 2.30 -1.21
N GLU A 184 5.17 3.39 -1.90
CA GLU A 184 5.86 3.37 -3.19
C GLU A 184 7.31 2.82 -3.06
N GLU A 185 8.01 3.12 -1.96
CA GLU A 185 9.29 2.48 -1.64
C GLU A 185 9.15 0.97 -1.37
N GLU A 186 8.00 0.48 -0.88
CA GLU A 186 7.74 -0.96 -0.63
C GLU A 186 7.38 -1.76 -1.91
N GLU A 187 6.83 -1.11 -2.96
CA GLU A 187 6.47 -1.75 -4.25
C GLU A 187 7.61 -1.68 -5.30
N GLU A 188 8.50 -0.68 -5.27
CA GLU A 188 9.67 -0.62 -6.18
C GLU A 188 10.68 -1.78 -5.96
N ASP A 189 10.69 -2.40 -4.78
CA ASP A 189 11.55 -3.53 -4.42
C ASP A 189 11.05 -4.90 -4.94
N ASP A 190 9.80 -5.04 -5.44
CA ASP A 190 9.22 -6.35 -5.81
C ASP A 190 9.42 -6.76 -7.28
N ASP A 191 9.94 -5.88 -8.16
CA ASP A 191 10.21 -6.22 -9.57
C ASP A 191 11.53 -5.67 -10.18
N SER A 192 12.37 -4.97 -9.41
CA SER A 192 13.62 -4.35 -9.91
C SER A 192 14.89 -4.89 -9.27
N ASP A 193 15.01 -6.22 -9.17
CA ASP A 193 16.25 -6.88 -8.72
C ASP A 193 17.27 -7.04 -9.88
N GLU A 194 17.24 -6.09 -10.83
CA GLU A 194 18.17 -5.97 -11.96
C GLU A 194 18.87 -4.60 -11.90
N ASP A 195 20.14 -4.62 -11.46
CA ASP A 195 21.13 -3.54 -11.49
C ASP A 195 21.03 -2.37 -10.47
N GLY A 196 21.18 -2.71 -9.18
CA GLY A 196 21.36 -1.77 -8.05
C GLY A 196 22.72 -1.04 -7.97
N LYS A 197 23.22 -0.43 -9.05
CA LYS A 197 24.40 0.46 -9.00
C LYS A 197 24.24 1.67 -9.91
N ARG A 198 23.62 2.76 -9.43
CA ARG A 198 23.93 4.19 -9.79
C ARG A 198 22.90 5.21 -9.26
N ARG A 199 22.71 5.36 -7.95
CA ARG A 199 21.95 6.52 -7.41
C ARG A 199 22.59 7.24 -6.21
N ARG A 200 23.92 7.29 -6.14
CA ARG A 200 24.62 8.25 -5.24
C ARG A 200 25.62 9.11 -6.01
N SER A 201 25.10 10.03 -6.83
CA SER A 201 25.87 11.20 -7.24
C SER A 201 24.94 12.36 -7.58
N ARG A 202 24.70 13.22 -6.59
CA ARG A 202 24.42 14.67 -6.76
C ARG A 202 24.33 15.35 -5.39
N ARG A 203 25.47 15.58 -4.76
CA ARG A 203 25.63 16.65 -3.76
C ARG A 203 26.92 17.40 -4.07
N ARG A 204 26.85 18.31 -5.05
CA ARG A 204 27.88 19.35 -5.25
C ARG A 204 27.17 20.70 -5.26
N GLY A 205 27.43 21.47 -4.21
CA GLY A 205 26.97 22.83 -4.05
C GLY A 205 26.64 23.13 -2.59
N ARG A 206 27.66 23.41 -1.76
CA ARG A 206 27.43 24.15 -0.50
C ARG A 206 28.46 25.24 -0.35
N THR A 207 27.93 26.46 -0.28
CA THR A 207 28.58 27.69 0.17
C THR A 207 29.10 27.55 1.60
N SER A 208 30.12 28.32 1.95
CA SER A 208 30.84 28.29 3.23
C SER A 208 29.94 28.71 4.39
N LEU A 209 29.54 27.75 5.23
CA LEU A 209 28.84 27.98 6.49
C LEU A 209 29.82 28.03 7.66
N THR A 210 29.47 28.79 8.71
CA THR A 210 30.30 28.94 9.91
C THR A 210 30.27 27.68 10.77
N LYS A 211 31.28 27.47 11.62
CA LYS A 211 31.43 26.27 12.47
C LYS A 211 30.20 25.99 13.37
N ARG A 212 29.57 27.05 13.89
CA ARG A 212 28.36 26.95 14.73
C ARG A 212 27.11 26.51 13.95
N GLN A 213 26.95 27.01 12.72
CA GLN A 213 25.89 26.58 11.81
C GLN A 213 26.12 25.16 11.26
N LEU A 214 27.38 24.71 11.20
CA LEU A 214 27.74 23.33 10.85
C LEU A 214 27.46 22.36 12.00
N GLU A 215 27.62 22.79 13.25
CA GLU A 215 27.27 22.01 14.45
C GLU A 215 25.74 21.92 14.59
N GLU A 216 25.00 23.03 14.52
CA GLU A 216 23.53 23.02 14.53
C GLU A 216 22.93 22.23 13.34
N ALA A 217 23.51 22.34 12.14
CA ALA A 217 23.07 21.55 10.99
C ALA A 217 23.43 20.05 11.09
N ARG A 218 24.50 19.68 11.81
CA ARG A 218 24.86 18.28 12.08
C ARG A 218 23.96 17.66 13.15
N GLU A 219 23.68 18.41 14.21
CA GLU A 219 22.69 18.03 15.22
C GLU A 219 21.31 17.85 14.56
N GLU A 220 20.89 18.74 13.66
CA GLU A 220 19.68 18.54 12.87
C GLU A 220 19.72 17.32 11.93
N ASP A 221 20.86 17.01 11.28
CA ASP A 221 20.98 15.86 10.34
C ASP A 221 20.97 14.51 11.08
N GLU A 222 21.53 14.41 12.29
CA GLU A 222 21.50 13.18 13.09
C GLU A 222 20.10 12.82 13.59
N HIS A 223 19.24 13.82 13.83
CA HIS A 223 17.83 13.63 14.18
C HIS A 223 16.92 13.36 12.95
N LYS A 224 17.46 13.44 11.72
CA LYS A 224 16.75 13.28 10.45
C LYS A 224 16.93 11.90 9.79
N LYS A 225 17.62 10.93 10.41
CA LYS A 225 17.57 9.51 9.98
C LYS A 225 16.18 8.94 10.27
N ARG A 226 15.22 9.37 9.45
CA ARG A 226 13.82 8.99 9.48
C ARG A 226 13.58 7.90 8.44
N GLY A 227 12.53 7.13 8.65
CA GLY A 227 12.16 6.05 7.76
C GLY A 227 12.55 4.69 8.31
N ARG A 228 11.75 3.70 7.93
CA ARG A 228 11.88 2.33 8.36
C ARG A 228 13.24 1.77 7.90
N PRO A 229 13.96 0.99 8.74
CA PRO A 229 15.19 0.36 8.29
C PRO A 229 14.91 -0.59 7.10
N PRO A 230 15.81 -0.65 6.10
CA PRO A 230 15.64 -1.55 4.97
C PRO A 230 15.62 -3.00 5.43
N LYS A 231 14.87 -3.83 4.70
CA LYS A 231 14.77 -5.26 5.00
C LYS A 231 16.09 -5.94 4.69
N VAL A 232 16.68 -6.59 5.70
CA VAL A 232 17.91 -7.35 5.53
C VAL A 232 17.66 -8.78 5.95
N LEU A 233 18.01 -9.72 5.05
CA LEU A 233 17.87 -11.15 5.29
C LEU A 233 18.88 -11.60 6.35
N THR A 234 18.42 -12.44 7.28
CA THR A 234 19.34 -13.18 8.16
C THR A 234 20.18 -14.17 7.35
N PRO A 235 21.32 -14.66 7.88
CA PRO A 235 22.13 -15.67 7.19
C PRO A 235 21.32 -16.88 6.73
N LEU A 236 20.40 -17.38 7.56
CA LEU A 236 19.50 -18.47 7.19
C LEU A 236 18.58 -18.10 6.02
N GLU A 237 17.93 -16.93 6.10
CA GLU A 237 17.03 -16.45 5.05
C GLU A 237 17.80 -16.22 3.73
N ALA A 238 19.01 -15.68 3.80
CA ALA A 238 19.88 -15.48 2.65
C ALA A 238 20.32 -16.80 2.02
N ARG A 239 20.67 -17.83 2.81
CA ARG A 239 20.99 -19.17 2.31
C ARG A 239 19.80 -19.80 1.57
N ILE A 240 18.60 -19.73 2.17
CA ILE A 240 17.37 -20.24 1.54
C ILE A 240 17.11 -19.50 0.22
N HIS A 241 17.24 -18.17 0.23
CA HIS A 241 17.08 -17.35 -0.96
C HIS A 241 18.10 -17.72 -2.05
N ASN A 242 19.38 -17.93 -1.68
CA ASN A 242 20.44 -18.32 -2.60
C ASN A 242 20.20 -19.70 -3.23
N VAL A 243 19.72 -20.68 -2.46
CA VAL A 243 19.36 -22.01 -3.01
C VAL A 243 18.25 -21.87 -4.06
N ILE A 244 17.16 -21.16 -3.74
CA ILE A 244 16.04 -20.94 -4.66
C ILE A 244 16.50 -20.15 -5.91
N LYS A 245 17.33 -19.12 -5.73
CA LYS A 245 17.88 -18.31 -6.83
C LYS A 245 18.86 -19.10 -7.69
N GLY A 246 19.64 -20.00 -7.09
CA GLY A 246 20.57 -20.88 -7.79
C GLY A 246 19.86 -21.85 -8.73
N LEU A 247 18.72 -22.42 -8.31
CA LEU A 247 17.92 -23.31 -9.16
C LEU A 247 17.38 -22.64 -10.42
N ARG A 248 17.11 -21.33 -10.37
CA ARG A 248 16.69 -20.56 -11.54
C ARG A 248 17.78 -20.32 -12.58
N LYS A 249 19.04 -20.65 -12.28
CA LYS A 249 20.17 -20.46 -13.20
C LYS A 249 20.57 -21.73 -13.93
N VAL A 250 19.99 -22.87 -13.57
CA VAL A 250 20.33 -24.16 -14.16
C VAL A 250 19.70 -24.24 -15.55
N GLN A 251 20.55 -24.46 -16.56
CA GLN A 251 20.18 -24.54 -17.96
C GLN A 251 20.41 -25.95 -18.49
N SER A 252 19.58 -26.37 -19.44
CA SER A 252 19.83 -27.53 -20.31
C SER A 252 21.05 -27.27 -21.20
N ASP A 253 21.56 -28.31 -21.85
CA ASP A 253 22.61 -28.20 -22.87
C ASP A 253 22.19 -27.27 -24.03
N ASP A 254 20.87 -27.14 -24.28
CA ASP A 254 20.29 -26.25 -25.29
C ASP A 254 20.12 -24.79 -24.80
N GLY A 255 20.47 -24.49 -23.54
CA GLY A 255 20.37 -23.16 -22.93
C GLY A 255 19.02 -22.84 -22.27
N ASP A 256 18.05 -23.75 -22.37
CA ASP A 256 16.73 -23.57 -21.76
C ASP A 256 16.75 -23.75 -20.24
N LEU A 257 15.99 -22.90 -19.52
CA LEU A 257 15.89 -22.97 -18.07
C LEU A 257 15.06 -24.18 -17.63
N LEU A 258 15.71 -25.14 -16.99
CA LEU A 258 15.07 -26.39 -16.55
C LEU A 258 13.96 -26.18 -15.52
N ILE A 259 13.99 -25.06 -14.78
CA ILE A 259 13.06 -24.79 -13.68
C ILE A 259 11.64 -24.42 -14.15
N GLY A 260 11.46 -24.05 -15.42
CA GLY A 260 10.21 -23.50 -15.96
C GLY A 260 8.95 -24.31 -15.61
N PRO A 261 8.93 -25.63 -15.88
CA PRO A 261 7.78 -26.50 -15.58
C PRO A 261 7.41 -26.59 -14.09
N PHE A 262 8.33 -26.23 -13.18
CA PHE A 262 8.15 -26.34 -11.73
C PHE A 262 7.74 -25.01 -11.07
N GLU A 263 7.62 -23.93 -11.84
CA GLU A 263 7.30 -22.60 -11.30
C GLU A 263 5.88 -22.53 -10.70
N LYS A 264 4.91 -23.17 -11.33
CA LYS A 264 3.49 -23.13 -10.95
C LYS A 264 2.87 -24.52 -11.04
N LEU A 265 1.86 -24.77 -10.22
CA LEU A 265 1.08 -26.00 -10.29
C LEU A 265 0.29 -26.09 -11.61
N PRO A 266 0.10 -27.31 -12.15
CA PRO A 266 -0.81 -27.52 -13.28
C PRO A 266 -2.21 -27.02 -12.97
N ASP A 267 -2.91 -26.46 -13.95
CA ASP A 267 -4.29 -26.01 -13.75
C ASP A 267 -5.20 -27.19 -13.37
N LYS A 268 -5.97 -27.05 -12.29
CA LYS A 268 -6.80 -28.13 -11.74
C LYS A 268 -7.97 -28.52 -12.64
N THR A 269 -8.46 -27.59 -13.46
CA THR A 269 -9.55 -27.88 -14.42
C THR A 269 -9.01 -28.54 -15.69
N ALA A 270 -7.81 -28.15 -16.11
CA ALA A 270 -7.16 -28.71 -17.30
C ALA A 270 -6.54 -30.10 -17.05
N ASN A 271 -5.99 -30.33 -15.85
CA ASN A 271 -5.30 -31.58 -15.47
C ASN A 271 -5.87 -32.15 -14.16
N PRO A 272 -7.13 -32.61 -14.15
CA PRO A 272 -7.78 -33.12 -12.93
C PRO A 272 -7.21 -34.47 -12.46
N ASP A 273 -6.58 -35.23 -13.34
CA ASP A 273 -5.91 -36.50 -13.10
C ASP A 273 -4.62 -36.33 -12.28
N TYR A 274 -3.86 -35.25 -12.53
CA TYR A 274 -2.68 -34.90 -11.73
C TYR A 274 -2.99 -34.85 -10.23
N TYR A 275 -4.10 -34.23 -9.87
CA TYR A 275 -4.55 -34.07 -8.48
C TYR A 275 -5.20 -35.33 -7.89
N GLN A 276 -5.41 -36.38 -8.69
CA GLN A 276 -5.85 -37.69 -8.22
C GLN A 276 -4.65 -38.58 -7.88
N VAL A 277 -3.57 -38.46 -8.65
CA VAL A 277 -2.32 -39.20 -8.43
C VAL A 277 -1.49 -38.54 -7.33
N ILE A 278 -1.27 -37.23 -7.42
CA ILE A 278 -0.40 -36.49 -6.50
C ILE A 278 -1.20 -35.99 -5.30
N THR A 279 -0.87 -36.51 -4.12
CA THR A 279 -1.55 -36.19 -2.85
C THR A 279 -1.19 -34.82 -2.29
N ASN A 280 0.08 -34.42 -2.41
CA ASN A 280 0.61 -33.18 -1.84
C ASN A 280 1.22 -32.29 -2.94
N PRO A 281 0.40 -31.68 -3.82
CA PRO A 281 0.90 -30.83 -4.89
C PRO A 281 1.60 -29.59 -4.31
N ILE A 282 2.80 -29.32 -4.80
CA ILE A 282 3.60 -28.15 -4.45
C ILE A 282 4.37 -27.67 -5.68
N ALA A 283 4.51 -26.36 -5.84
CA ALA A 283 5.35 -25.74 -6.86
C ALA A 283 6.30 -24.71 -6.25
N LEU A 284 7.25 -24.23 -7.05
CA LEU A 284 8.29 -23.32 -6.58
C LEU A 284 7.72 -21.98 -6.09
N ASP A 285 6.59 -21.51 -6.63
CA ASP A 285 5.89 -20.33 -6.13
C ASP A 285 5.40 -20.49 -4.68
N ASN A 286 4.88 -21.67 -4.32
CA ASN A 286 4.46 -21.99 -2.96
C ASN A 286 5.66 -21.94 -2.01
N ILE A 287 6.79 -22.54 -2.43
CA ILE A 287 8.04 -22.57 -1.66
C ILE A 287 8.59 -21.14 -1.48
N LYS A 288 8.63 -20.33 -2.54
CA LYS A 288 9.03 -18.91 -2.48
C LYS A 288 8.16 -18.11 -1.52
N ARG A 289 6.84 -18.27 -1.60
CA ARG A 289 5.89 -17.59 -0.70
C ARG A 289 6.12 -17.99 0.76
N LYS A 290 6.37 -19.28 1.01
CA LYS A 290 6.69 -19.80 2.35
C LYS A 290 8.04 -19.26 2.87
N ALA A 291 9.04 -19.10 2.00
CA ALA A 291 10.32 -18.47 2.31
C ALA A 291 10.18 -16.96 2.61
N LYS A 292 9.43 -16.20 1.79
CA LYS A 292 9.15 -14.75 2.01
C LYS A 292 8.45 -14.52 3.36
N ARG A 293 7.63 -15.48 3.81
CA ARG A 293 6.96 -15.49 5.12
C ARG A 293 7.80 -16.02 6.29
N LYS A 294 9.08 -16.33 6.06
CA LYS A 294 10.03 -16.79 7.09
C LYS A 294 9.53 -18.02 7.87
N LYS A 295 8.85 -18.95 7.17
CA LYS A 295 8.26 -20.15 7.79
C LYS A 295 9.21 -21.35 7.82
N PHE A 296 10.37 -21.25 7.18
CA PHE A 296 11.42 -22.25 7.23
C PHE A 296 12.36 -21.96 8.40
N ALA A 297 12.52 -22.92 9.31
CA ALA A 297 13.44 -22.82 10.43
C ALA A 297 14.85 -23.30 10.08
N THR A 298 15.00 -24.09 9.02
CA THR A 298 16.29 -24.63 8.58
C THR A 298 16.36 -24.74 7.06
N VAL A 299 17.58 -24.78 6.52
CA VAL A 299 17.80 -25.07 5.08
C VAL A 299 17.30 -26.47 4.71
N ASP A 300 17.27 -27.41 5.67
CA ASP A 300 16.73 -28.75 5.44
C ASP A 300 15.21 -28.76 5.21
N GLU A 301 14.46 -27.84 5.82
CA GLU A 301 13.02 -27.74 5.59
C GLU A 301 12.68 -27.24 4.19
N VAL A 302 13.47 -26.29 3.65
CA VAL A 302 13.27 -25.87 2.26
C VAL A 302 13.66 -26.99 1.30
N LEU A 303 14.73 -27.74 1.60
CA LEU A 303 15.12 -28.91 0.81
C LEU A 303 14.01 -29.96 0.77
N LYS A 304 13.33 -30.24 1.89
CA LYS A 304 12.20 -31.19 1.91
C LYS A 304 11.06 -30.76 0.99
N ASP A 305 10.71 -29.48 0.97
CA ASP A 305 9.66 -28.96 0.09
C ASP A 305 10.11 -29.00 -1.39
N ILE A 306 11.38 -28.71 -1.68
CA ILE A 306 11.98 -28.83 -3.02
C ILE A 306 12.02 -30.29 -3.47
N ASP A 307 12.42 -31.21 -2.60
CA ASP A 307 12.44 -32.64 -2.86
C ASP A 307 11.04 -33.17 -3.12
N LEU A 308 10.04 -32.72 -2.36
CA LEU A 308 8.63 -33.07 -2.60
C LEU A 308 8.18 -32.60 -3.98
N MET A 309 8.51 -31.37 -4.37
CA MET A 309 8.18 -30.84 -5.70
C MET A 309 8.75 -31.71 -6.82
N PHE A 310 10.02 -32.09 -6.73
CA PHE A 310 10.67 -32.93 -7.74
C PHE A 310 10.23 -34.39 -7.67
N ASN A 311 9.95 -34.94 -6.50
CA ASN A 311 9.44 -36.29 -6.35
C ASN A 311 8.02 -36.42 -6.92
N ASN A 312 7.14 -35.43 -6.71
CA ASN A 312 5.82 -35.40 -7.34
C ASN A 312 5.92 -35.39 -8.86
N ALA A 313 6.88 -34.64 -9.43
CA ALA A 313 7.10 -34.62 -10.86
C ALA A 313 7.59 -35.98 -11.38
N LYS A 314 8.51 -36.64 -10.68
CA LYS A 314 8.99 -37.99 -11.04
C LYS A 314 7.92 -39.07 -10.87
N GLU A 315 6.99 -38.91 -9.94
CA GLU A 315 5.88 -39.84 -9.72
C GLU A 315 4.79 -39.74 -10.79
N TYR A 316 4.52 -38.52 -11.27
CA TYR A 316 3.48 -38.29 -12.27
C TYR A 316 3.96 -38.48 -13.71
N ASN A 317 5.21 -38.10 -14.01
CA ASN A 317 5.74 -38.14 -15.37
C ASN A 317 6.50 -39.45 -15.64
N GLU A 318 6.51 -39.88 -16.90
CA GLU A 318 7.23 -41.09 -17.32
C GLU A 318 8.75 -40.93 -17.15
N GLU A 319 9.42 -42.00 -16.72
CA GLU A 319 10.88 -42.05 -16.65
C GLU A 319 11.50 -41.81 -18.04
N GLY A 320 12.47 -40.90 -18.12
CA GLY A 320 13.10 -40.48 -19.37
C GLY A 320 12.37 -39.35 -20.13
N SER A 321 11.26 -38.83 -19.61
CA SER A 321 10.68 -37.57 -20.10
C SER A 321 11.54 -36.37 -19.73
N ASP A 322 11.49 -35.29 -20.52
CA ASP A 322 12.26 -34.07 -20.27
C ASP A 322 12.00 -33.49 -18.86
N ILE A 323 10.76 -33.57 -18.38
CA ILE A 323 10.37 -33.11 -17.04
C ILE A 323 10.95 -34.03 -15.96
N TYR A 324 10.96 -35.34 -16.19
CA TYR A 324 11.54 -36.31 -15.25
C TYR A 324 13.06 -36.11 -15.12
N GLU A 325 13.77 -36.02 -16.25
CA GLU A 325 15.22 -35.79 -16.26
C GLU A 325 15.58 -34.42 -15.66
N ALA A 326 14.81 -33.38 -15.98
CA ALA A 326 14.96 -32.07 -15.36
C ALA A 326 14.76 -32.12 -13.83
N ALA A 327 13.77 -32.88 -13.35
CA ALA A 327 13.52 -33.05 -11.92
C ALA A 327 14.70 -33.76 -11.21
N VAL A 328 15.28 -34.78 -11.84
CA VAL A 328 16.46 -35.49 -11.29
C VAL A 328 17.67 -34.57 -11.20
N GLU A 329 17.99 -33.85 -12.28
CA GLU A 329 19.16 -32.97 -12.30
C GLU A 329 19.00 -31.76 -11.36
N LEU A 330 17.83 -31.10 -11.39
CA LEU A 330 17.56 -29.97 -10.49
C LEU A 330 17.53 -30.39 -9.02
N GLN A 331 17.03 -31.59 -8.71
CA GLN A 331 17.06 -32.11 -7.35
C GLN A 331 18.51 -32.30 -6.87
N LYS A 332 19.35 -32.94 -7.68
CA LYS A 332 20.79 -33.08 -7.37
C LYS A 332 21.47 -31.72 -7.18
N GLN A 333 21.18 -30.77 -8.05
CA GLN A 333 21.71 -29.41 -7.96
C GLN A 333 21.20 -28.66 -6.72
N ALA A 334 19.95 -28.87 -6.30
CA ALA A 334 19.39 -28.29 -5.07
C ALA A 334 20.17 -28.76 -3.83
N HIS A 335 20.46 -30.06 -3.74
CA HIS A 335 21.24 -30.63 -2.64
C HIS A 335 22.67 -30.09 -2.61
N GLU A 336 23.32 -29.95 -3.78
CA GLU A 336 24.66 -29.38 -3.86
C GLU A 336 24.69 -27.90 -3.46
N LEU A 337 23.75 -27.09 -3.97
CA LEU A 337 23.60 -25.69 -3.59
C LEU A 337 23.36 -25.54 -2.09
N ALA A 338 22.48 -26.37 -1.51
CA ALA A 338 22.21 -26.32 -0.08
C ALA A 338 23.43 -26.77 0.75
N ARG A 339 24.21 -27.75 0.28
CA ARG A 339 25.47 -28.16 0.93
C ARG A 339 26.48 -27.01 0.93
N GLN A 340 26.66 -26.35 -0.22
CA GLN A 340 27.54 -25.18 -0.35
C GLN A 340 27.08 -24.05 0.54
N GLU A 341 25.80 -23.67 0.45
CA GLU A 341 25.24 -22.59 1.25
C GLU A 341 25.29 -22.89 2.74
N LYS A 342 25.16 -24.14 3.20
CA LYS A 342 25.36 -24.53 4.61
C LYS A 342 26.82 -24.45 5.07
N ALA A 343 27.77 -24.74 4.19
CA ALA A 343 29.20 -24.70 4.53
C ALA A 343 29.75 -23.28 4.69
N ARG A 344 29.09 -22.27 4.08
CA ARG A 344 29.47 -20.87 4.22
C ARG A 344 29.35 -20.40 5.68
N PRO A 345 30.32 -19.66 6.23
CA PRO A 345 30.21 -19.09 7.57
C PRO A 345 29.21 -17.91 7.60
N ASP A 346 28.53 -17.70 8.73
CA ASP A 346 27.58 -16.58 8.88
C ASP A 346 28.25 -15.21 8.68
N ASP A 347 29.55 -15.09 8.97
CA ASP A 347 30.31 -13.83 8.86
C ASP A 347 30.35 -13.26 7.43
N GLU A 348 30.17 -14.11 6.41
CA GLU A 348 30.07 -13.70 5.00
C GLU A 348 28.79 -12.94 4.67
N PHE A 349 27.78 -13.00 5.54
CA PHE A 349 26.48 -12.35 5.34
C PHE A 349 26.39 -10.97 6.02
N ARG A 350 27.53 -10.41 6.43
CA ARG A 350 27.59 -9.03 6.92
C ARG A 350 27.34 -8.03 5.79
N ASP A 351 26.63 -6.95 6.11
CA ASP A 351 26.47 -5.82 5.19
C ASP A 351 27.76 -4.97 5.08
N GLU A 352 27.72 -3.94 4.23
CA GLU A 352 28.86 -3.02 3.99
C GLU A 352 29.36 -2.35 5.28
N ASP A 353 28.47 -2.15 6.26
CA ASP A 353 28.78 -1.57 7.57
C ASP A 353 29.30 -2.63 8.57
N GLY A 354 29.39 -3.90 8.15
CA GLY A 354 29.83 -5.01 8.99
C GLY A 354 28.76 -5.55 9.95
N LYS A 355 27.49 -5.18 9.77
CA LYS A 355 26.38 -5.66 10.60
C LYS A 355 25.92 -7.02 10.11
N LEU A 356 25.88 -8.00 11.01
CA LEU A 356 25.36 -9.34 10.77
C LEU A 356 23.92 -9.43 11.29
N PRO A 357 22.89 -9.55 10.44
CA PRO A 357 21.51 -9.65 10.90
C PRO A 357 21.29 -10.93 11.72
N LEU A 358 20.56 -10.80 12.82
CA LEU A 358 20.22 -11.90 13.72
C LEU A 358 18.71 -12.14 13.68
N SER A 359 18.29 -13.40 13.82
CA SER A 359 16.87 -13.75 13.99
C SER A 359 16.35 -13.47 15.40
N GLU A 360 17.23 -13.61 16.40
CA GLU A 360 16.94 -13.35 17.81
C GLU A 360 18.20 -12.95 18.59
N ILE A 361 17.98 -12.29 19.74
CA ILE A 361 19.03 -11.93 20.68
C ILE A 361 18.66 -12.47 22.06
N GLN A 362 19.56 -13.24 22.67
CA GLN A 362 19.43 -13.65 24.07
C GLN A 362 20.10 -12.62 24.99
N HIS A 363 19.35 -12.06 25.94
CA HIS A 363 19.85 -11.09 26.91
C HIS A 363 19.01 -11.13 28.20
N ASN A 364 19.67 -11.10 29.37
CA ASN A 364 19.04 -11.17 30.69
C ASN A 364 18.06 -12.36 30.87
N GLY A 365 18.42 -13.53 30.34
CA GLY A 365 17.57 -14.74 30.40
C GLY A 365 16.31 -14.68 29.55
N GLN A 366 16.15 -13.63 28.73
CA GLN A 366 15.04 -13.46 27.79
C GLN A 366 15.54 -13.56 26.34
N ILE A 367 14.63 -13.92 25.44
CA ILE A 367 14.84 -13.91 23.99
C ILE A 367 14.13 -12.67 23.45
N TRP A 368 14.81 -11.89 22.62
CA TRP A 368 14.31 -10.67 21.97
C TRP A 368 14.29 -10.86 20.46
N ARG A 369 13.18 -10.52 19.81
CA ARG A 369 12.97 -10.68 18.37
C ARG A 369 12.35 -9.43 17.75
N VAL A 370 12.46 -9.32 16.43
CA VAL A 370 11.72 -8.32 15.66
C VAL A 370 10.21 -8.44 15.94
N GLY A 371 9.57 -7.30 16.22
CA GLY A 371 8.17 -7.20 16.62
C GLY A 371 7.93 -7.11 18.13
N ASP A 372 8.92 -7.44 18.96
CA ASP A 372 8.80 -7.31 20.42
C ASP A 372 8.69 -5.84 20.85
N TRP A 373 7.79 -5.58 21.80
CA TRP A 373 7.63 -4.29 22.47
C TRP A 373 8.54 -4.21 23.69
N VAL A 374 9.32 -3.13 23.76
CA VAL A 374 10.40 -2.99 24.73
C VAL A 374 10.42 -1.63 25.40
N HIS A 375 10.88 -1.64 26.65
CA HIS A 375 11.36 -0.46 27.33
C HIS A 375 12.86 -0.33 27.16
N ILE A 376 13.30 0.82 26.65
CA ILE A 376 14.71 1.16 26.50
C ILE A 376 15.07 2.24 27.51
N ARG A 377 16.28 2.16 28.09
CA ARG A 377 16.79 3.16 29.02
C ARG A 377 16.75 4.56 28.40
N ASN A 378 16.05 5.47 29.06
CA ASN A 378 15.99 6.87 28.67
C ASN A 378 17.00 7.67 29.49
N VAL A 379 18.07 8.17 28.85
CA VAL A 379 19.08 8.98 29.53
C VAL A 379 18.59 10.38 29.94
N ASN A 380 17.52 10.88 29.31
CA ASN A 380 16.92 12.17 29.67
C ASN A 380 15.98 12.06 30.88
N ASP A 381 15.43 10.88 31.16
CA ASP A 381 14.61 10.61 32.34
C ASP A 381 14.67 9.11 32.70
N MET A 382 15.50 8.77 33.68
CA MET A 382 15.72 7.39 34.12
C MET A 382 14.45 6.72 34.70
N ALA A 383 13.46 7.50 35.15
CA ALA A 383 12.21 6.97 35.68
C ALA A 383 11.18 6.66 34.57
N LYS A 384 11.37 7.22 33.37
CA LYS A 384 10.46 7.05 32.23
C LYS A 384 11.20 6.45 31.04
N PRO A 385 11.24 5.11 30.93
CA PRO A 385 11.87 4.46 29.79
C PRO A 385 11.18 4.82 28.48
N ILE A 386 11.97 4.74 27.40
CA ILE A 386 11.51 4.91 26.03
C ILE A 386 10.64 3.70 25.70
N VAL A 387 9.42 3.95 25.21
CA VAL A 387 8.54 2.91 24.69
C VAL A 387 8.91 2.70 23.23
N ALA A 388 9.23 1.47 22.84
CA ALA A 388 9.65 1.19 21.47
C ALA A 388 9.26 -0.21 21.00
N GLN A 389 9.29 -0.41 19.68
CA GLN A 389 9.15 -1.74 19.06
C GLN A 389 10.41 -2.09 18.29
N ILE A 390 10.90 -3.32 18.38
CA ILE A 390 12.07 -3.79 17.65
C ILE A 390 11.72 -4.02 16.18
N PHE A 391 12.46 -3.38 15.26
CA PHE A 391 12.33 -3.53 13.81
C PHE A 391 13.48 -4.32 13.17
N ARG A 392 14.67 -4.33 13.79
CA ARG A 392 15.82 -5.11 13.31
C ARG A 392 16.68 -5.55 14.48
N THR A 393 17.36 -6.68 14.33
CA THR A 393 18.33 -7.24 15.28
C THR A 393 19.61 -7.62 14.53
N TRP A 394 20.79 -7.26 15.05
CA TRP A 394 22.07 -7.58 14.40
C TRP A 394 23.22 -7.63 15.40
N GLN A 395 24.37 -8.10 14.93
CA GLN A 395 25.64 -8.11 15.63
C GLN A 395 26.70 -7.35 14.84
N ASP A 396 27.52 -6.55 15.51
CA ASP A 396 28.67 -5.90 14.87
C ASP A 396 29.90 -6.83 14.80
N ARG A 397 31.03 -6.31 14.30
CA ARG A 397 32.30 -7.07 14.21
C ARG A 397 32.96 -7.33 15.56
N ALA A 398 32.65 -6.52 16.57
CA ALA A 398 33.14 -6.71 17.94
C ALA A 398 32.33 -7.78 18.69
N GLY A 399 31.23 -8.26 18.09
CA GLY A 399 30.33 -9.23 18.71
C GLY A 399 29.24 -8.58 19.56
N GLN A 400 29.18 -7.24 19.63
CA GLN A 400 28.13 -6.52 20.36
C GLN A 400 26.81 -6.69 19.61
N ARG A 401 25.74 -6.89 20.37
CA ARG A 401 24.39 -7.11 19.85
C ARG A 401 23.59 -5.82 19.94
N TRP A 402 22.88 -5.52 18.86
CA TRP A 402 22.17 -4.27 18.66
C TRP A 402 20.75 -4.54 18.18
N ILE A 403 19.87 -3.62 18.53
CA ILE A 403 18.48 -3.55 18.05
C ILE A 403 18.25 -2.21 17.36
N ASN A 404 17.38 -2.19 16.36
CA ASN A 404 16.84 -0.97 15.78
C ASN A 404 15.39 -0.94 16.26
N ALA A 405 14.99 0.16 16.88
CA ALA A 405 13.66 0.26 17.45
C ALA A 405 12.97 1.55 17.01
N CYS A 406 11.68 1.43 16.69
CA CYS A 406 10.81 2.58 16.44
C CYS A 406 10.36 3.16 17.77
N TRP A 407 10.64 4.42 18.03
CA TRP A 407 10.25 5.09 19.27
C TRP A 407 8.80 5.54 19.25
N TYR A 408 8.18 5.47 20.43
CA TYR A 408 6.84 5.99 20.70
C TYR A 408 6.93 7.05 21.79
N TYR A 409 6.55 8.28 21.46
CA TYR A 409 6.62 9.40 22.38
C TYR A 409 5.43 9.45 23.32
N ARG A 410 5.71 9.84 24.56
CA ARG A 410 4.69 10.20 25.55
C ARG A 410 4.17 11.61 25.28
N PRO A 411 2.98 11.98 25.78
CA PRO A 411 2.41 13.31 25.59
C PRO A 411 3.34 14.45 26.03
N GLU A 412 4.09 14.28 27.13
CA GLU A 412 5.04 15.28 27.60
C GLU A 412 6.27 15.46 26.71
N GLN A 413 6.50 14.58 25.73
CA GLN A 413 7.63 14.63 24.80
C GLN A 413 7.25 15.24 23.44
N THR A 414 5.97 15.56 23.23
CA THR A 414 5.46 16.10 21.97
C THR A 414 5.17 17.60 22.05
N VAL A 415 5.19 18.27 20.90
CA VAL A 415 4.64 19.62 20.76
C VAL A 415 3.17 19.54 20.35
N HIS A 416 2.28 20.20 21.10
CA HIS A 416 0.84 20.18 20.82
C HIS A 416 0.08 21.37 21.39
N ARG A 417 -1.19 21.51 20.98
CA ARG A 417 -2.08 22.52 21.55
C ARG A 417 -2.34 22.27 23.03
N TYR A 418 -2.34 23.32 23.85
CA TYR A 418 -2.47 23.22 25.32
C TYR A 418 -3.76 22.55 25.83
N GLU A 419 -4.83 22.53 25.02
CA GLU A 419 -6.12 21.87 25.33
C GLU A 419 -6.21 20.44 24.79
N LYS A 420 -5.16 19.88 24.20
CA LYS A 420 -5.15 18.48 23.78
C LYS A 420 -5.28 17.59 25.03
N HIS A 421 -6.10 16.56 24.89
CA HIS A 421 -6.31 15.54 25.91
C HIS A 421 -5.80 14.20 25.38
N PHE A 422 -5.30 13.37 26.27
CA PHE A 422 -4.68 12.09 25.98
C PHE A 422 -5.29 11.00 26.86
N PHE A 423 -5.31 9.76 26.40
CA PHE A 423 -5.63 8.62 27.26
C PHE A 423 -4.56 8.43 28.34
N GLU A 424 -4.94 7.76 29.41
CA GLU A 424 -3.98 7.26 30.39
C GLU A 424 -3.05 6.25 29.71
N ASN A 425 -1.73 6.44 29.86
CA ASN A 425 -0.70 5.69 29.14
C ASN A 425 -0.79 5.77 27.61
N GLU A 426 -1.25 6.91 27.06
CA GLU A 426 -1.16 7.17 25.63
C GLU A 426 0.29 7.33 25.18
N VAL A 427 0.62 6.75 24.03
CA VAL A 427 1.87 7.00 23.30
C VAL A 427 1.56 7.23 21.82
N ALA A 428 2.39 8.03 21.16
CA ALA A 428 2.27 8.30 19.73
C ALA A 428 3.46 7.71 18.97
N LYS A 429 3.18 6.97 17.88
CA LYS A 429 4.22 6.43 17.00
C LYS A 429 5.02 7.59 16.39
N THR A 430 6.34 7.47 16.31
CA THR A 430 7.18 8.46 15.62
C THR A 430 7.80 7.87 14.35
N GLY A 431 8.46 8.72 13.56
CA GLY A 431 9.34 8.31 12.46
C GLY A 431 10.78 8.02 12.89
N GLN A 432 11.06 7.95 14.20
CA GLN A 432 12.41 7.73 14.74
C GLN A 432 12.70 6.23 14.86
N TYR A 433 13.61 5.76 14.02
CA TYR A 433 14.14 4.39 14.07
C TYR A 433 15.60 4.45 14.51
N ARG A 434 15.86 4.09 15.78
CA ARG A 434 17.17 4.28 16.41
C ARG A 434 17.83 2.96 16.77
N ASP A 435 19.15 2.92 16.56
CA ASP A 435 19.99 1.81 16.96
C ASP A 435 20.32 1.92 18.46
N HIS A 436 20.10 0.84 19.20
CA HIS A 436 20.42 0.71 20.62
C HIS A 436 21.19 -0.57 20.88
N GLN A 437 22.10 -0.53 21.85
CA GLN A 437 22.71 -1.77 22.34
C GLN A 437 21.65 -2.57 23.10
N ILE A 438 21.74 -3.90 23.02
CA ILE A 438 20.78 -4.75 23.74
C ILE A 438 20.82 -4.51 25.27
N GLU A 439 21.95 -4.07 25.81
CA GLU A 439 22.14 -3.75 27.23
C GLU A 439 21.33 -2.54 27.70
N GLU A 440 20.85 -1.71 26.77
CA GLU A 440 19.96 -0.59 27.07
C GLU A 440 18.49 -1.04 27.23
N VAL A 441 18.14 -2.25 26.78
CA VAL A 441 16.80 -2.82 26.94
C VAL A 441 16.59 -3.22 28.39
N LEU A 442 15.55 -2.66 29.01
CA LEU A 442 15.24 -2.86 30.42
C LEU A 442 14.26 -4.02 30.62
N ASP A 443 13.11 -3.98 29.95
CA ASP A 443 12.02 -4.94 30.15
C ASP A 443 11.02 -4.94 28.99
N ARG A 444 10.07 -5.87 29.03
CA ARG A 444 8.94 -5.99 28.11
C ARG A 444 7.82 -5.03 28.49
N CYS A 445 7.27 -4.37 27.48
CA CYS A 445 5.99 -3.66 27.57
C CYS A 445 5.06 -4.13 26.45
N PHE A 446 3.94 -3.44 26.24
CA PHE A 446 3.13 -3.66 25.04
C PHE A 446 2.41 -2.39 24.64
N VAL A 447 2.35 -2.09 23.34
CA VAL A 447 1.54 -0.98 22.81
C VAL A 447 0.37 -1.57 22.03
N MET A 448 -0.85 -1.20 22.42
CA MET A 448 -2.07 -1.63 21.77
C MET A 448 -2.65 -0.52 20.92
N PHE A 449 -3.23 -0.90 19.79
CA PHE A 449 -4.09 0.00 19.04
C PHE A 449 -5.37 0.32 19.83
N VAL A 450 -5.77 1.59 19.81
CA VAL A 450 -6.88 2.13 20.61
C VAL A 450 -8.19 1.33 20.48
N THR A 451 -8.48 0.77 19.30
CA THR A 451 -9.71 0.00 19.02
C THR A 451 -9.76 -1.37 19.72
N ARG A 452 -8.62 -1.87 20.20
CA ARG A 452 -8.51 -3.12 20.97
C ARG A 452 -8.26 -2.87 22.45
N PHE A 453 -7.62 -1.75 22.81
CA PHE A 453 -7.20 -1.45 24.18
C PHE A 453 -8.34 -1.50 25.22
N ASN A 454 -9.56 -1.10 24.83
CA ASN A 454 -10.71 -1.16 25.74
C ASN A 454 -11.31 -2.57 25.91
N LYS A 455 -10.98 -3.53 25.05
CA LYS A 455 -11.60 -4.86 24.99
C LYS A 455 -10.90 -5.88 25.89
N GLY A 456 -9.60 -5.72 26.16
CA GLY A 456 -8.84 -6.70 26.91
C GLY A 456 -7.36 -6.35 27.05
N ARG A 457 -6.60 -7.28 27.59
CA ARG A 457 -5.13 -7.21 27.74
C ARG A 457 -4.46 -8.26 26.84
N PRO A 458 -3.24 -8.03 26.32
CA PRO A 458 -2.51 -9.05 25.57
C PRO A 458 -2.29 -10.30 26.44
N ARG A 459 -2.64 -11.47 25.90
CA ARG A 459 -2.52 -12.74 26.60
C ARG A 459 -1.06 -13.08 26.87
N GLY A 460 -0.76 -13.55 28.08
CA GLY A 460 0.58 -13.97 28.48
C GLY A 460 1.52 -12.82 28.87
N LEU A 461 1.09 -11.55 28.79
CA LEU A 461 1.84 -10.44 29.33
C LEU A 461 1.63 -10.34 30.86
N PRO A 462 2.69 -10.43 31.69
CA PRO A 462 2.56 -10.36 33.14
C PRO A 462 1.84 -9.09 33.60
N ALA A 463 1.09 -9.17 34.71
CA ALA A 463 0.22 -8.08 35.18
C ALA A 463 0.99 -6.83 35.63
N ASP A 464 2.26 -6.99 36.04
CA ASP A 464 3.18 -5.93 36.42
C ASP A 464 3.73 -5.15 35.21
N LYS A 465 3.61 -5.68 33.99
CA LYS A 465 4.10 -4.97 32.78
C LYS A 465 3.13 -3.88 32.34
N GLU A 466 3.69 -2.81 31.78
CA GLU A 466 2.88 -1.71 31.28
C GLU A 466 2.29 -2.01 29.91
N VAL A 467 1.02 -1.63 29.73
CA VAL A 467 0.34 -1.64 28.43
C VAL A 467 -0.06 -0.22 28.10
N TYR A 468 0.43 0.23 26.96
CA TYR A 468 0.20 1.55 26.41
C TYR A 468 -0.88 1.52 25.33
N VAL A 469 -1.52 2.66 25.11
CA VAL A 469 -2.50 2.84 24.04
C VAL A 469 -1.94 3.79 22.98
N CYS A 470 -2.08 3.41 21.71
CA CYS A 470 -1.69 4.25 20.59
C CYS A 470 -2.90 4.49 19.68
N GLU A 471 -3.23 5.76 19.47
CA GLU A 471 -4.26 6.23 18.54
C GLU A 471 -3.66 6.94 17.33
N SER A 472 -2.46 7.50 17.44
CA SER A 472 -1.92 8.44 16.46
C SER A 472 -0.43 8.25 16.22
N ARG A 473 0.00 8.60 15.00
CA ARG A 473 1.38 8.89 14.66
C ARG A 473 1.66 10.38 14.89
N TYR A 474 2.88 10.71 15.31
CA TYR A 474 3.34 12.06 15.55
C TYR A 474 4.42 12.43 14.55
N ASN A 475 4.14 13.43 13.72
CA ASN A 475 5.11 14.00 12.80
C ASN A 475 5.92 15.07 13.53
N GLU A 476 7.20 14.81 13.74
CA GLU A 476 8.10 15.71 14.47
C GLU A 476 8.46 16.98 13.70
N ALA A 477 8.43 16.96 12.36
CA ALA A 477 8.73 18.16 11.56
C ALA A 477 7.58 19.16 11.61
N THR A 478 6.35 18.67 11.44
CA THR A 478 5.14 19.51 11.44
C THR A 478 4.52 19.67 12.83
N CYS A 479 5.00 18.91 13.81
CA CYS A 479 4.43 18.82 15.16
C CYS A 479 2.94 18.43 15.15
N ARG A 480 2.54 17.57 14.21
CA ARG A 480 1.14 17.14 14.03
C ARG A 480 0.90 15.72 14.50
N PHE A 481 -0.34 15.45 14.89
CA PHE A 481 -0.82 14.12 15.26
C PHE A 481 -1.81 13.65 14.21
N ASN A 482 -1.48 12.56 13.51
CA ASN A 482 -2.34 11.97 12.50
C ASN A 482 -2.87 10.65 13.04
N LYS A 483 -4.18 10.42 12.91
CA LYS A 483 -4.82 9.24 13.48
C LYS A 483 -4.43 8.01 12.66
N ILE A 484 -3.96 6.96 13.34
CA ILE A 484 -3.62 5.71 12.66
C ILE A 484 -4.93 5.00 12.30
N LYS A 485 -5.13 4.76 11.01
CA LYS A 485 -6.28 4.00 10.49
C LYS A 485 -5.93 2.51 10.39
N THR A 486 -4.75 2.22 9.85
CA THR A 486 -4.26 0.86 9.60
C THR A 486 -3.12 0.52 10.55
N TRP A 487 -3.41 -0.20 11.63
CA TRP A 487 -2.38 -0.57 12.62
C TRP A 487 -1.30 -1.51 12.05
N THR A 488 -1.63 -2.30 11.03
CA THR A 488 -0.69 -3.25 10.42
C THR A 488 0.46 -2.56 9.68
N SER A 489 0.29 -1.35 9.14
CA SER A 489 1.40 -0.60 8.53
C SER A 489 2.42 -0.12 9.58
N CYS A 490 1.97 0.06 10.83
CA CYS A 490 2.80 0.57 11.92
C CYS A 490 3.75 -0.45 12.55
N VAL A 491 3.56 -1.75 12.30
CA VAL A 491 4.32 -2.84 12.93
C VAL A 491 5.23 -3.55 11.91
N PRO A 492 6.33 -4.21 12.36
CA PRO A 492 7.22 -4.95 11.47
C PRO A 492 6.52 -6.06 10.67
N ASP A 493 6.99 -6.30 9.45
CA ASP A 493 6.45 -7.30 8.49
C ASP A 493 6.24 -8.67 9.15
N GLU A 494 7.22 -9.08 9.97
CA GLU A 494 7.26 -10.38 10.63
C GLU A 494 6.06 -10.65 11.53
N VAL A 495 5.40 -9.58 12.00
CA VAL A 495 4.26 -9.62 12.91
C VAL A 495 2.98 -9.08 12.29
N ARG A 496 3.00 -8.51 11.06
CA ARG A 496 1.80 -8.00 10.36
C ARG A 496 0.69 -9.05 10.22
N GLU A 497 1.06 -10.29 9.88
CA GLU A 497 0.10 -11.40 9.71
C GLU A 497 -0.29 -12.10 11.04
N ARG A 498 0.36 -11.76 12.16
CA ARG A 498 0.16 -12.45 13.44
C ARG A 498 -0.75 -11.63 14.34
N ASP A 499 -2.03 -11.98 14.38
CA ASP A 499 -2.91 -11.39 15.39
C ASP A 499 -2.52 -11.92 16.78
N TYR A 500 -2.29 -11.01 17.72
CA TYR A 500 -1.97 -11.38 19.10
C TYR A 500 -3.24 -11.72 19.86
N GLN A 501 -3.16 -12.77 20.68
CA GLN A 501 -4.26 -13.19 21.53
C GLN A 501 -4.47 -12.20 22.67
N MET A 502 -5.72 -12.05 23.11
CA MET A 502 -6.09 -11.15 24.19
C MET A 502 -6.96 -11.87 25.22
N ASP A 503 -6.71 -11.57 26.48
CA ASP A 503 -7.63 -11.87 27.57
C ASP A 503 -8.63 -10.72 27.66
N LEU A 504 -9.85 -10.99 27.18
CA LEU A 504 -10.93 -10.01 27.14
C LEU A 504 -11.39 -9.66 28.56
N PHE A 505 -11.75 -8.41 28.76
CA PHE A 505 -12.44 -7.99 29.98
C PHE A 505 -13.89 -8.46 29.93
N ASP A 506 -14.50 -8.68 31.10
CA ASP A 506 -15.92 -9.04 31.22
C ASP A 506 -16.83 -8.00 30.52
N GLN A 507 -16.43 -6.73 30.56
CA GLN A 507 -17.06 -5.63 29.84
C GLN A 507 -16.01 -4.69 29.27
N PRO A 508 -16.20 -4.14 28.05
CA PRO A 508 -15.30 -3.15 27.49
C PRO A 508 -15.14 -1.94 28.41
N ARG A 509 -13.90 -1.54 28.68
CA ARG A 509 -13.60 -0.41 29.57
C ARG A 509 -13.92 0.92 28.90
N ARG A 510 -14.51 1.86 29.64
CA ARG A 510 -14.71 3.23 29.16
C ARG A 510 -13.40 4.01 29.23
N LEU A 511 -12.79 4.26 28.08
CA LEU A 511 -11.57 5.08 28.00
C LEU A 511 -11.89 6.53 28.34
N LYS A 512 -11.10 7.14 29.22
CA LYS A 512 -11.19 8.56 29.58
C LYS A 512 -9.91 9.26 29.15
N LYS A 513 -10.05 10.46 28.57
CA LYS A 513 -8.89 11.31 28.27
C LYS A 513 -8.65 12.32 29.40
N VAL A 514 -7.40 12.54 29.74
CA VAL A 514 -6.91 13.52 30.71
C VAL A 514 -6.27 14.71 29.99
N PRO A 515 -6.28 15.92 30.58
CA PRO A 515 -5.61 17.07 29.98
C PRO A 515 -4.10 16.84 29.79
N SER A 516 -3.49 17.54 28.83
CA SER A 516 -2.04 17.54 28.60
C SER A 516 -1.24 17.65 29.91
N PRO A 517 -0.26 16.75 30.16
CA PRO A 517 0.56 16.81 31.37
C PRO A 517 1.44 18.07 31.43
N ILE A 518 1.78 18.61 30.26
CA ILE A 518 2.59 19.83 30.11
C ILE A 518 1.77 21.08 29.81
N LYS A 519 0.45 21.06 30.07
CA LYS A 519 -0.43 22.23 29.89
C LYS A 519 0.07 23.47 30.65
N HIS A 520 0.68 23.26 31.82
CA HIS A 520 1.20 24.31 32.68
C HIS A 520 2.43 25.05 32.11
N LEU A 521 3.05 24.53 31.05
CA LEU A 521 4.17 25.17 30.36
C LEU A 521 3.74 26.27 29.39
N LEU A 522 2.44 26.50 29.21
CA LEU A 522 1.94 27.56 28.36
C LEU A 522 2.29 28.93 28.97
N GLN A 523 2.99 29.76 28.20
CA GLN A 523 3.31 31.13 28.62
C GLN A 523 2.05 31.98 28.77
N ALA A 524 2.00 32.84 29.78
CA ALA A 524 0.82 33.65 30.10
C ALA A 524 0.46 34.65 29.00
N ASP A 525 1.47 35.12 28.26
CA ASP A 525 1.38 36.06 27.14
C ASP A 525 1.29 35.36 25.77
N ALA A 526 1.21 34.02 25.73
CA ALA A 526 1.11 33.26 24.49
C ALA A 526 -0.15 33.63 23.68
N LYS A 527 0.05 33.83 22.37
CA LYS A 527 -0.96 34.22 21.40
C LYS A 527 -1.21 33.10 20.39
N GLU A 528 -2.34 33.21 19.70
CA GLU A 528 -2.74 32.26 18.64
C GLU A 528 -1.87 32.38 17.38
N THR A 529 -1.25 33.55 17.18
CA THR A 529 -0.39 33.89 16.05
C THR A 529 1.09 33.55 16.25
N ASP A 530 1.45 33.05 17.43
CA ASP A 530 2.85 32.72 17.72
C ASP A 530 3.34 31.55 16.85
N GLU A 531 4.64 31.54 16.57
CA GLU A 531 5.30 30.44 15.86
C GLU A 531 5.19 29.13 16.67
N LEU A 532 5.30 28.00 15.98
CA LEU A 532 5.32 26.71 16.66
C LEU A 532 6.55 26.61 17.57
N PRO A 533 6.36 26.34 18.87
CA PRO A 533 7.47 26.18 19.79
C PRO A 533 8.23 24.89 19.43
N LYS A 534 9.54 24.90 19.66
CA LYS A 534 10.38 23.71 19.51
C LYS A 534 10.40 22.93 20.82
N PRO A 535 10.49 21.58 20.77
CA PRO A 535 10.71 20.79 21.97
C PRO A 535 12.12 21.05 22.53
N THR A 536 12.31 20.79 23.82
CA THR A 536 13.62 20.87 24.47
C THR A 536 14.33 19.53 24.34
N TRP A 537 15.36 19.49 23.51
CA TRP A 537 16.18 18.30 23.29
C TRP A 537 17.23 18.13 24.40
N GLY A 538 17.51 16.86 24.72
CA GLY A 538 18.57 16.47 25.64
C GLY A 538 19.65 15.69 24.92
N ALA A 539 19.97 14.49 25.41
CA ALA A 539 20.91 13.61 24.73
C ALA A 539 20.43 13.19 23.33
N ALA A 540 21.36 13.07 22.38
CA ALA A 540 21.08 12.81 20.97
C ALA A 540 20.43 11.44 20.67
N ASN A 541 20.65 10.43 21.52
CA ASN A 541 20.00 9.12 21.42
C ASN A 541 18.90 8.93 22.49
N ALA A 542 18.16 9.99 22.78
CA ALA A 542 16.96 9.94 23.61
C ALA A 542 15.85 10.84 23.04
N PRO A 543 14.57 10.55 23.37
CA PRO A 543 13.44 11.44 23.10
C PRO A 543 13.67 12.84 23.71
N PRO A 544 12.91 13.87 23.28
CA PRO A 544 12.94 15.18 23.93
C PRO A 544 12.81 15.08 25.45
N ILE A 545 13.55 15.92 26.18
CA ILE A 545 13.41 16.02 27.65
C ILE A 545 11.97 16.43 27.96
N ILE A 546 11.50 17.44 27.23
CA ILE A 546 10.15 17.94 27.33
C ILE A 546 9.73 18.56 26.01
N GLY A 547 8.48 18.32 25.62
CA GLY A 547 7.84 18.96 24.50
C GLY A 547 7.46 20.41 24.81
N ALA A 548 6.49 20.94 24.09
CA ALA A 548 6.00 22.31 24.28
C ALA A 548 4.51 22.41 23.99
N VAL A 549 3.86 23.43 24.55
CA VAL A 549 2.45 23.70 24.30
C VAL A 549 2.24 25.07 23.66
N HIS A 550 1.28 25.15 22.75
CA HIS A 550 0.94 26.40 22.05
C HIS A 550 -0.56 26.69 22.08
N ARG A 551 -0.93 27.94 21.79
CA ARG A 551 -2.35 28.38 21.67
C ARG A 551 -2.87 28.48 20.25
N ARG A 552 -2.02 28.20 19.24
CA ARG A 552 -2.44 28.22 17.82
C ARG A 552 -3.83 27.59 17.64
N PRO A 553 -4.68 28.18 16.79
CA PRO A 553 -6.04 27.72 16.62
C PRO A 553 -6.01 26.25 16.17
N ARG A 554 -7.07 25.52 16.52
CA ARG A 554 -7.28 24.22 15.86
C ARG A 554 -7.41 24.52 14.38
N GLU A 555 -6.64 23.85 13.56
CA GLU A 555 -6.87 23.88 12.12
C GLU A 555 -8.33 23.52 11.88
N ALA A 556 -9.00 24.33 11.07
CA ALA A 556 -10.38 24.09 10.75
C ALA A 556 -10.45 22.67 10.18
N ASN A 557 -11.28 21.82 10.77
CA ASN A 557 -11.66 20.60 10.08
C ASN A 557 -12.27 21.08 8.75
N PRO A 558 -11.63 20.83 7.59
CA PRO A 558 -12.06 21.42 6.31
C PRO A 558 -13.52 21.08 5.99
N TYR A 559 -14.09 20.07 6.65
CA TYR A 559 -15.46 19.61 6.50
C TYR A 559 -16.50 20.25 7.43
N ARG A 560 -16.12 21.06 8.43
CA ARG A 560 -17.09 21.72 9.34
C ARG A 560 -17.53 23.11 8.89
N ALA A 561 -16.73 23.81 8.08
CA ALA A 561 -17.03 25.18 7.66
C ALA A 561 -18.14 25.28 6.58
N ALA A 562 -18.49 24.18 5.92
CA ALA A 562 -19.46 24.17 4.82
C ALA A 562 -20.94 23.98 5.25
N SER A 563 -21.27 24.13 6.54
CA SER A 563 -22.63 23.86 7.05
C SER A 563 -23.45 25.10 7.45
N TRP A 564 -22.91 26.31 7.28
CA TRP A 564 -23.66 27.57 7.48
C TRP A 564 -23.17 28.66 6.53
N ALA A 565 -23.57 28.59 5.27
CA ALA A 565 -23.60 29.72 4.33
C ALA A 565 -24.71 29.52 3.31
#